data_AF-A0A087XN38-F1
#
_entry.id   AF-A0A087XN38-F1
#
_cell.length_a   1.000
_cell.length_b   1.000
_cell.length_c   1.000
_cell.angle_alpha   90.00
_cell.angle_beta   90.00
_cell.angle_gamma   90.00
#
_symmetry.space_group_name_H-M   'P 1'
#
loop_
_entity.id
_entity.type
_entity.pdbx_description
1 polymer ?
#
loop_
_entity_poly.entity_id
_entity_poly.type
_entity_poly.pdbx_seq_one_letter_code
_entity_poly.pdbx_strand_id
1 'polypeptide(L)'
;MWVAVFGVLTSGLAVVSSFGLLLYIGVPFVITVANSPFLILGIGLNNMFIMVSDWQHSHVNDPVPKRMGHTYKEAVMSITITALTDVPKFFIGVMSDFPSVQSFCLYTATSIIFCYIYTITFFGAFVALNGRREASNRHWLTCMTVPSEKSVNQTEMYNICCVGGSYDELTGAEKKQPASNFFKDYYGPCLMKPWVKGVVAFVYLAYLATSVFGCFHIQQGIELYDLAADDSHVTRFNIKDRQYFYDYGPSVMVIVKGKLAYWDKDKRSQLQACIEDFKELHFVDRDIYTSWLDSYMSYGQEKHLNLDDKDIFLSNLPPFFDLYPFFKQDVNQAGDAIHASRFFIQTVNITKASEEIKMLKILKSTVGRCQAASLLVYNHEFIYFDQYDVVVKSTIKNVGVIMAVMLVVSLLLIPNPICSLLVTCSIGSVTVGVNGFMALWDVSLDSISMIVFTVCIGFTVDFSAHVSYAFVSSKEPRPEDKAVDALSSLGYPIIQGALSTVLGVSVLSMSEFHTFRTFFKIFFLVMFIGMVHGLVFMPVFLTAGTC
;
A
#
# COMPACT_ATOMS: atom_id res chain seq x y z
N MET A 1 -16.38 -28.14 -7.81
CA MET A 1 -16.46 -27.91 -6.34
C MET A 1 -15.20 -28.31 -5.59
N TRP A 2 -14.69 -29.55 -5.69
CA TRP A 2 -13.47 -29.98 -4.97
C TRP A 2 -12.28 -29.03 -5.19
N VAL A 3 -11.99 -28.74 -6.46
CA VAL A 3 -10.88 -27.87 -6.85
C VAL A 3 -11.03 -26.46 -6.25
N ALA A 4 -12.25 -25.91 -6.19
CA ALA A 4 -12.48 -24.59 -5.59
C ALA A 4 -12.25 -24.59 -4.06
N VAL A 5 -12.76 -25.59 -3.34
CA VAL A 5 -12.59 -25.71 -1.88
C VAL A 5 -11.12 -25.90 -1.52
N PHE A 6 -10.43 -26.82 -2.20
CA PHE A 6 -9.02 -27.08 -1.92
C PHE A 6 -8.11 -25.94 -2.37
N GLY A 7 -8.47 -25.17 -3.40
CA GLY A 7 -7.73 -23.97 -3.77
C GLY A 7 -7.82 -22.87 -2.70
N VAL A 8 -9.01 -22.58 -2.16
CA VAL A 8 -9.16 -21.65 -1.02
C VAL A 8 -8.39 -22.14 0.21
N LEU A 9 -8.48 -23.44 0.51
CA LEU A 9 -7.75 -24.06 1.62
C LEU A 9 -6.23 -23.92 1.44
N THR A 10 -5.73 -24.02 0.21
CA THR A 10 -4.31 -23.85 -0.12
C THR A 10 -3.81 -22.46 0.29
N SER A 11 -4.56 -21.41 -0.04
CA SER A 11 -4.23 -20.04 0.36
C SER A 11 -4.27 -19.85 1.88
N GLY A 12 -5.28 -20.43 2.55
CA GLY A 12 -5.37 -20.38 4.01
C GLY A 12 -4.21 -21.09 4.71
N LEU A 13 -3.82 -22.27 4.24
CA LEU A 13 -2.66 -23.01 4.75
C LEU A 13 -1.35 -22.26 4.55
N ALA A 14 -1.20 -21.56 3.42
CA ALA A 14 -0.03 -20.72 3.15
C ALA A 14 0.10 -19.60 4.20
N VAL A 15 -0.99 -18.91 4.51
CA VAL A 15 -1.03 -17.85 5.54
C VAL A 15 -0.70 -18.42 6.93
N VAL A 16 -1.32 -19.53 7.32
CA VAL A 16 -1.07 -20.13 8.64
C VAL A 16 0.39 -20.56 8.78
N SER A 17 0.97 -21.14 7.73
CA SER A 17 2.35 -21.64 7.75
C SER A 17 3.37 -20.50 7.76
N SER A 18 3.16 -19.46 6.96
CA SER A 18 4.05 -18.30 6.94
C SER A 18 3.98 -17.49 8.24
N PHE A 19 2.77 -17.27 8.78
CA PHE A 19 2.59 -16.52 10.02
C PHE A 19 3.17 -17.31 11.19
N GLY A 20 2.92 -18.62 11.25
CA GLY A 20 3.51 -19.51 12.25
C GLY A 20 5.03 -19.49 12.23
N LEU A 21 5.65 -19.52 11.05
CA LEU A 21 7.11 -19.45 10.90
C LEU A 21 7.67 -18.10 11.39
N LEU A 22 7.06 -16.98 11.00
CA LEU A 22 7.58 -15.65 11.37
C LEU A 22 7.37 -15.35 12.84
N LEU A 23 6.25 -15.77 13.42
CA LEU A 23 6.02 -15.68 14.86
C LEU A 23 7.02 -16.56 15.64
N TYR A 24 7.36 -17.74 15.12
CA TYR A 24 8.38 -18.61 15.72
C TYR A 24 9.79 -17.98 15.70
N ILE A 25 10.14 -17.24 14.65
CA ILE A 25 11.42 -16.53 14.53
C ILE A 25 11.43 -15.21 15.35
N GLY A 26 10.29 -14.81 15.93
CA GLY A 26 10.18 -13.63 16.80
C GLY A 26 9.88 -12.32 16.06
N VAL A 27 9.33 -12.38 14.84
CA VAL A 27 8.93 -11.18 14.10
C VAL A 27 7.64 -10.61 14.73
N PRO A 28 7.61 -9.31 15.09
CA PRO A 28 6.46 -8.72 15.77
C PRO A 28 5.20 -8.73 14.90
N PHE A 29 4.07 -9.08 15.52
CA PHE A 29 2.76 -8.98 14.87
C PHE A 29 2.18 -7.58 15.10
N VAL A 30 2.00 -6.83 14.02
CA VAL A 30 1.37 -5.51 14.02
C VAL A 30 -0.02 -5.59 13.39
N ILE A 31 -0.93 -4.70 13.79
CA ILE A 31 -2.34 -4.75 13.31
C ILE A 31 -2.45 -4.66 11.78
N THR A 32 -1.51 -3.99 11.10
CA THR A 32 -1.46 -3.94 9.63
C THR A 32 -1.26 -5.33 9.00
N VAL A 33 -0.55 -6.24 9.66
CA VAL A 33 -0.37 -7.64 9.22
C VAL A 33 -1.69 -8.39 9.17
N ALA A 34 -2.69 -8.01 9.99
CA ALA A 34 -4.02 -8.61 9.95
C ALA A 34 -4.73 -8.44 8.60
N ASN A 35 -4.30 -7.49 7.76
CA ASN A 35 -4.83 -7.31 6.41
C ASN A 35 -4.17 -8.23 5.36
N SER A 36 -2.98 -8.78 5.65
CA SER A 36 -2.23 -9.63 4.71
C SER A 36 -2.98 -10.90 4.28
N PRO A 37 -3.74 -11.61 5.15
CA PRO A 37 -4.50 -12.80 4.72
C PRO A 37 -5.50 -12.53 3.59
N PHE A 38 -6.19 -11.39 3.60
CA PHE A 38 -7.14 -11.01 2.54
C PHE A 38 -6.44 -10.82 1.20
N LEU A 39 -5.25 -10.24 1.25
CA LEU A 39 -4.40 -10.01 0.10
C LEU A 39 -3.84 -11.33 -0.47
N ILE A 40 -3.36 -12.22 0.40
CA ILE A 40 -2.84 -13.55 0.01
C ILE A 40 -3.95 -14.43 -0.55
N LEU A 41 -5.17 -14.32 -0.04
CA LEU A 41 -6.33 -15.00 -0.61
C LEU A 41 -6.57 -14.56 -2.06
N GLY A 42 -6.47 -13.26 -2.35
CA GLY A 42 -6.56 -12.74 -3.73
C GLY A 42 -5.50 -13.33 -4.67
N ILE A 43 -4.23 -13.31 -4.27
CA ILE A 43 -3.12 -13.89 -5.05
C ILE A 43 -3.34 -15.40 -5.26
N GLY A 44 -3.66 -16.13 -4.19
CA GLY A 44 -3.82 -17.56 -4.24
C GLY A 44 -5.02 -18.00 -5.09
N LEU A 45 -6.13 -17.27 -5.04
CA LEU A 45 -7.29 -17.50 -5.90
C LEU A 45 -6.97 -17.23 -7.37
N ASN A 46 -6.21 -16.17 -7.67
CA ASN A 46 -5.77 -15.90 -9.04
C ASN A 46 -4.96 -17.07 -9.62
N ASN A 47 -3.98 -17.57 -8.86
CA ASN A 47 -3.18 -18.74 -9.27
C ASN A 47 -4.03 -20.00 -9.45
N MET A 48 -5.02 -20.21 -8.57
CA MET A 48 -5.99 -21.29 -8.69
C MET A 48 -6.78 -21.19 -10.00
N PHE A 49 -7.31 -19.99 -10.34
CA PHE A 49 -8.09 -19.81 -11.56
C PHE A 49 -7.28 -20.03 -12.83
N ILE A 50 -6.02 -19.57 -12.87
CA ILE A 50 -5.12 -19.82 -14.01
C ILE A 50 -4.90 -21.33 -14.19
N MET A 51 -4.54 -22.04 -13.10
CA MET A 51 -4.27 -23.47 -13.19
C MET A 51 -5.50 -24.31 -13.56
N VAL A 52 -6.69 -23.90 -13.10
CA VAL A 52 -7.95 -24.54 -13.50
C VAL A 52 -8.26 -24.24 -14.96
N SER A 53 -8.12 -22.99 -15.40
CA SER A 53 -8.35 -22.60 -16.80
C SER A 53 -7.51 -23.46 -17.75
N ASP A 54 -6.21 -23.63 -17.47
CA ASP A 54 -5.32 -24.42 -18.31
C ASP A 54 -5.59 -25.94 -18.21
N TRP A 55 -6.12 -26.42 -17.08
CA TRP A 55 -6.64 -27.78 -16.98
C TRP A 55 -7.84 -28.01 -17.90
N GLN A 56 -8.77 -27.06 -17.98
CA GLN A 56 -9.96 -27.16 -18.83
C GLN A 56 -9.64 -27.12 -20.32
N HIS A 57 -8.54 -26.44 -20.70
CA HIS A 57 -8.04 -26.41 -22.08
C HIS A 57 -7.28 -27.69 -22.48
N SER A 58 -6.92 -28.56 -21.53
CA SER A 58 -6.28 -29.84 -21.84
C SER A 58 -7.26 -30.84 -22.45
N HIS A 59 -6.75 -31.76 -23.26
CA HIS A 59 -7.58 -32.78 -23.91
C HIS A 59 -8.11 -33.79 -22.87
N VAL A 60 -9.42 -33.92 -22.75
CA VAL A 60 -10.12 -34.66 -21.69
C VAL A 60 -9.77 -36.15 -21.72
N ASN A 61 -9.58 -36.72 -22.92
CA ASN A 61 -9.26 -38.14 -23.10
C ASN A 61 -7.80 -38.49 -22.84
N ASP A 62 -6.91 -37.50 -22.64
CA ASP A 62 -5.52 -37.78 -22.32
C ASP A 62 -5.40 -38.32 -20.88
N PRO A 63 -4.45 -39.23 -20.61
CA PRO A 63 -4.23 -39.75 -19.26
C PRO A 63 -3.83 -38.61 -18.32
N VAL A 64 -4.29 -38.67 -17.06
CA VAL A 64 -4.08 -37.61 -16.05
C VAL A 64 -2.64 -37.10 -15.97
N PRO A 65 -1.57 -37.94 -16.00
CA PRO A 65 -0.19 -37.44 -16.00
C PRO A 65 0.13 -36.52 -17.20
N LYS A 66 -0.42 -36.82 -18.38
CA LYS A 66 -0.20 -36.03 -19.60
C LYS A 66 -0.98 -34.72 -19.56
N ARG A 67 -2.23 -34.73 -19.06
CA ARG A 67 -3.02 -33.52 -18.81
C ARG A 67 -2.33 -32.60 -17.80
N MET A 68 -1.88 -33.16 -16.67
CA MET A 68 -1.13 -32.40 -15.66
C MET A 68 0.17 -31.82 -16.24
N GLY A 69 0.91 -32.57 -17.06
CA GLY A 69 2.10 -32.07 -17.73
C GLY A 69 1.82 -30.87 -18.65
N HIS A 70 0.72 -30.91 -19.41
CA HIS A 70 0.27 -29.79 -20.24
C HIS A 70 -0.11 -28.58 -19.37
N THR A 71 -0.95 -28.78 -18.36
CA THR A 71 -1.37 -27.71 -17.44
C THR A 71 -0.18 -27.08 -16.73
N TYR A 72 0.79 -27.87 -16.26
CA TYR A 72 1.95 -27.32 -15.56
C TYR A 72 2.85 -26.51 -16.48
N LYS A 73 3.03 -26.95 -17.71
CA LYS A 73 3.87 -26.26 -18.69
C LYS A 73 3.38 -24.82 -18.93
N GLU A 74 2.06 -24.61 -19.03
CA GLU A 74 1.49 -23.30 -19.33
C GLU A 74 1.15 -22.52 -18.03
N ALA A 75 0.45 -23.13 -17.06
CA ALA A 75 -0.02 -22.46 -15.85
C ALA A 75 1.11 -22.13 -14.87
N VAL A 76 2.03 -23.06 -14.61
CA VAL A 76 3.07 -22.85 -13.60
C VAL A 76 4.06 -21.79 -14.06
N MET A 77 4.29 -21.64 -15.35
CA MET A 77 5.08 -20.53 -15.90
C MET A 77 4.44 -19.18 -15.54
N SER A 78 3.15 -19.01 -15.79
CA SER A 78 2.40 -17.80 -15.41
C SER A 78 2.42 -17.55 -13.89
N ILE A 79 2.19 -18.59 -13.08
CA ILE A 79 2.24 -18.47 -11.61
C ILE A 79 3.65 -18.12 -11.10
N THR A 80 4.70 -18.66 -11.73
CA THR A 80 6.10 -18.34 -11.40
C THR A 80 6.43 -16.90 -11.73
N ILE A 81 5.91 -16.37 -12.85
CA ILE A 81 6.02 -14.95 -13.19
C ILE A 81 5.46 -14.10 -12.06
N THR A 82 4.22 -14.36 -11.62
CA THR A 82 3.60 -13.65 -10.48
C THR A 82 4.44 -13.77 -9.20
N ALA A 83 4.97 -14.95 -8.86
CA ALA A 83 5.82 -15.10 -7.68
C ALA A 83 7.14 -14.31 -7.80
N LEU A 84 7.77 -14.32 -8.98
CA LEU A 84 9.02 -13.60 -9.25
C LEU A 84 8.83 -12.08 -9.33
N THR A 85 7.64 -11.60 -9.70
CA THR A 85 7.31 -10.18 -9.64
C THR A 85 7.01 -9.78 -8.21
N ASP A 86 6.19 -10.53 -7.47
CA ASP A 86 5.70 -10.10 -6.16
C ASP A 86 6.71 -10.26 -5.02
N VAL A 87 7.45 -11.36 -4.95
CA VAL A 87 8.37 -11.60 -3.83
C VAL A 87 9.43 -10.48 -3.72
N PRO A 88 10.14 -10.09 -4.80
CA PRO A 88 11.07 -8.95 -4.75
C PRO A 88 10.38 -7.62 -4.39
N LYS A 89 9.17 -7.35 -4.89
CA LYS A 89 8.41 -6.13 -4.54
C LYS A 89 8.18 -6.05 -3.03
N PHE A 90 7.71 -7.12 -2.41
CA PHE A 90 7.48 -7.13 -0.96
C PHE A 90 8.80 -7.09 -0.19
N PHE A 91 9.89 -7.71 -0.66
CA PHE A 91 11.21 -7.55 -0.04
C PHE A 91 11.73 -6.10 -0.09
N ILE A 92 11.49 -5.36 -1.17
CA ILE A 92 11.81 -3.92 -1.24
C ILE A 92 11.01 -3.14 -0.19
N GLY A 93 9.76 -3.53 0.07
CA GLY A 93 8.95 -2.96 1.14
C GLY A 93 9.53 -3.16 2.55
N VAL A 94 10.40 -4.16 2.76
CA VAL A 94 11.16 -4.34 4.02
C VAL A 94 12.22 -3.24 4.20
N MET A 95 12.64 -2.54 3.15
CA MET A 95 13.55 -1.40 3.24
C MET A 95 12.85 -0.06 3.57
N SER A 96 11.54 -0.10 3.85
CA SER A 96 10.76 1.08 4.23
C SER A 96 11.21 1.63 5.59
N ASP A 97 11.07 2.94 5.79
CA ASP A 97 11.46 3.62 7.04
C ASP A 97 10.51 3.33 8.22
N PHE A 98 9.36 2.69 7.94
CA PHE A 98 8.28 2.42 8.88
C PHE A 98 8.24 0.94 9.30
N PRO A 99 8.48 0.58 10.58
CA PRO A 99 8.54 -0.81 11.05
C PRO A 99 7.26 -1.63 10.83
N SER A 100 6.09 -0.98 10.86
CA SER A 100 4.80 -1.61 10.56
C SER A 100 4.72 -2.14 9.12
N VAL A 101 5.38 -1.45 8.19
CA VAL A 101 5.48 -1.79 6.76
C VAL A 101 6.45 -2.92 6.57
N GLN A 102 7.60 -2.83 7.24
CA GLN A 102 8.62 -3.88 7.19
C GLN A 102 8.04 -5.22 7.63
N SER A 103 7.31 -5.23 8.74
CA SER A 103 6.62 -6.41 9.25
C SER A 103 5.57 -6.91 8.25
N PHE A 104 4.65 -6.04 7.82
CA PHE A 104 3.62 -6.39 6.83
C PHE A 104 4.20 -7.02 5.56
N CYS A 105 5.23 -6.40 5.00
CA CYS A 105 5.90 -6.84 3.79
C CYS A 105 6.62 -8.17 3.98
N LEU A 106 7.26 -8.40 5.13
CA LEU A 106 7.91 -9.66 5.45
C LEU A 106 6.90 -10.81 5.59
N TYR A 107 5.79 -10.58 6.30
CA TYR A 107 4.68 -11.55 6.41
C TYR A 107 4.08 -11.88 5.04
N THR A 108 3.87 -10.86 4.20
CA THR A 108 3.27 -11.05 2.88
C THR A 108 4.24 -11.76 1.92
N ALA A 109 5.51 -11.36 1.84
CA ALA A 109 6.52 -12.01 1.00
C ALA A 109 6.66 -13.50 1.33
N THR A 110 6.76 -13.82 2.63
CA THR A 110 6.86 -15.21 3.10
C THR A 110 5.60 -15.99 2.75
N SER A 111 4.42 -15.40 2.93
CA SER A 111 3.14 -16.02 2.56
C SER A 111 3.04 -16.31 1.06
N ILE A 112 3.55 -15.43 0.18
CA ILE A 112 3.57 -15.65 -1.27
C ILE A 112 4.48 -16.83 -1.63
N ILE A 113 5.64 -16.97 -0.97
CA ILE A 113 6.54 -18.12 -1.16
C ILE A 113 5.83 -19.43 -0.78
N PHE A 114 5.17 -19.47 0.38
CA PHE A 114 4.38 -20.64 0.79
C PHE A 114 3.21 -20.91 -0.16
N CYS A 115 2.52 -19.85 -0.62
CA CYS A 115 1.41 -19.96 -1.56
C CYS A 115 1.88 -20.56 -2.89
N TYR A 116 3.04 -20.15 -3.40
CA TYR A 116 3.65 -20.70 -4.61
C TYR A 116 3.97 -22.20 -4.44
N ILE A 117 4.64 -22.58 -3.34
CA ILE A 117 4.98 -23.97 -3.05
C ILE A 117 3.72 -24.84 -2.93
N TYR A 118 2.70 -24.38 -2.20
CA TYR A 118 1.47 -25.15 -2.00
C TYR A 118 0.58 -25.20 -3.24
N THR A 119 0.63 -24.19 -4.11
CA THR A 119 -0.09 -24.24 -5.39
C THR A 119 0.46 -25.36 -6.27
N ILE A 120 1.79 -25.47 -6.37
CA ILE A 120 2.44 -26.49 -7.21
C ILE A 120 2.34 -27.88 -6.62
N THR A 121 2.43 -28.02 -5.29
CA THR A 121 2.47 -29.33 -4.62
C THR A 121 1.09 -29.80 -4.18
N PHE A 122 0.49 -29.11 -3.21
CA PHE A 122 -0.77 -29.50 -2.58
C PHE A 122 -1.95 -29.34 -3.55
N PHE A 123 -2.16 -28.15 -4.11
CA PHE A 123 -3.28 -27.90 -5.00
C PHE A 123 -3.17 -28.73 -6.30
N GLY A 124 -1.96 -28.81 -6.86
CA GLY A 124 -1.63 -29.69 -7.97
C GLY A 124 -2.03 -31.15 -7.76
N ALA A 125 -1.75 -31.71 -6.58
CA ALA A 125 -2.16 -33.07 -6.24
C ALA A 125 -3.70 -33.23 -6.25
N PHE A 126 -4.45 -32.25 -5.74
CA PHE A 126 -5.91 -32.28 -5.77
C PHE A 126 -6.50 -32.12 -7.17
N VAL A 127 -5.86 -31.36 -8.06
CA VAL A 127 -6.25 -31.31 -9.48
C VAL A 127 -6.03 -32.68 -10.13
N ALA A 128 -4.91 -33.34 -9.88
CA ALA A 128 -4.66 -34.69 -10.38
C ALA A 128 -5.68 -35.72 -9.85
N LEU A 129 -6.03 -35.65 -8.56
CA LEU A 129 -7.08 -36.50 -7.97
C LEU A 129 -8.45 -36.23 -8.59
N ASN A 130 -8.79 -34.95 -8.81
CA ASN A 130 -10.03 -34.59 -9.49
C ASN A 130 -10.04 -35.10 -10.94
N GLY A 131 -8.92 -35.05 -11.66
CA GLY A 131 -8.79 -35.62 -13.00
C GLY A 131 -9.02 -37.14 -13.03
N ARG A 132 -8.56 -37.88 -12.00
CA ARG A 132 -8.86 -39.32 -11.88
C ARG A 132 -10.34 -39.60 -11.64
N ARG A 133 -11.00 -38.73 -10.86
CA ARG A 133 -12.46 -38.79 -10.62
C ARG A 133 -13.24 -38.53 -11.92
N GLU A 134 -12.82 -37.51 -12.67
CA GLU A 134 -13.37 -37.15 -13.99
C GLU A 134 -13.22 -38.29 -15.00
N ALA A 135 -12.02 -38.87 -15.11
CA ALA A 135 -11.76 -40.03 -15.97
C ALA A 135 -12.58 -41.28 -15.59
N SER A 136 -13.00 -41.40 -14.32
CA SER A 136 -13.87 -42.49 -13.85
C SER A 136 -15.36 -42.16 -13.94
N ASN A 137 -15.74 -41.01 -14.52
CA ASN A 137 -17.09 -40.46 -14.60
C ASN A 137 -17.85 -40.53 -13.25
N ARG A 138 -17.19 -40.17 -12.15
CA ARG A 138 -17.77 -40.23 -10.80
C ARG A 138 -18.40 -38.91 -10.38
N HIS A 139 -19.54 -38.96 -9.72
CA HIS A 139 -20.22 -37.79 -9.16
C HIS A 139 -19.31 -37.06 -8.15
N TRP A 140 -19.38 -35.73 -8.11
CA TRP A 140 -18.49 -34.91 -7.27
C TRP A 140 -18.73 -35.09 -5.77
N LEU A 141 -19.97 -35.27 -5.32
CA LEU A 141 -20.31 -35.49 -3.90
C LEU A 141 -20.27 -36.96 -3.47
N THR A 142 -21.01 -37.84 -4.16
CA THR A 142 -21.19 -39.25 -3.76
C THR A 142 -20.07 -40.17 -4.24
N CYS A 143 -19.17 -39.71 -5.12
CA CYS A 143 -18.12 -40.51 -5.77
C CYS A 143 -18.62 -41.77 -6.49
N MET A 144 -19.93 -41.92 -6.68
CA MET A 144 -20.54 -43.02 -7.43
C MET A 144 -20.39 -42.77 -8.92
N THR A 145 -20.23 -43.83 -9.71
CA THR A 145 -20.15 -43.74 -11.17
C THR A 145 -21.49 -43.27 -11.73
N VAL A 146 -21.46 -42.20 -12.51
CA VAL A 146 -22.62 -41.68 -13.21
C VAL A 146 -22.79 -42.48 -14.51
N PRO A 147 -23.98 -43.01 -14.83
CA PRO A 147 -24.25 -43.64 -16.12
C PRO A 147 -23.99 -42.66 -17.27
N SER A 148 -23.27 -43.10 -18.31
CA SER A 148 -22.89 -42.24 -19.44
C SER A 148 -24.04 -41.97 -20.42
N GLU A 149 -25.16 -42.67 -20.29
CA GLU A 149 -26.33 -42.51 -21.16
C GLU A 149 -27.21 -41.33 -20.71
N LYS A 150 -27.36 -40.34 -21.59
CA LYS A 150 -28.30 -39.22 -21.41
C LYS A 150 -29.73 -39.76 -21.44
N SER A 151 -30.36 -39.90 -20.28
CA SER A 151 -31.81 -40.12 -20.24
C SER A 151 -32.54 -38.85 -20.73
N VAL A 152 -33.51 -39.01 -21.61
CA VAL A 152 -34.17 -37.95 -22.41
C VAL A 152 -34.95 -36.92 -21.55
N ASN A 153 -35.09 -37.13 -20.24
CA ASN A 153 -35.96 -36.34 -19.34
C ASN A 153 -35.26 -35.76 -18.09
N GLN A 154 -33.96 -35.44 -18.13
CA GLN A 154 -33.28 -34.83 -16.98
C GLN A 154 -33.19 -33.31 -17.06
N THR A 155 -33.52 -32.64 -15.96
CA THR A 155 -33.46 -31.17 -15.79
C THR A 155 -32.04 -30.63 -15.88
N GLU A 156 -31.90 -29.39 -16.35
CA GLU A 156 -30.61 -28.72 -16.54
C GLU A 156 -29.76 -28.67 -15.25
N MET A 157 -30.41 -28.55 -14.09
CA MET A 157 -29.78 -28.65 -12.76
C MET A 157 -29.19 -30.02 -12.44
N TYR A 158 -29.83 -31.11 -12.89
CA TYR A 158 -29.28 -32.47 -12.74
C TYR A 158 -28.00 -32.63 -13.57
N ASN A 159 -27.95 -32.05 -14.78
CA ASN A 159 -26.75 -32.05 -15.63
C ASN A 159 -25.61 -31.18 -15.11
N ILE A 160 -25.90 -30.13 -14.33
CA ILE A 160 -24.85 -29.31 -13.68
C ILE A 160 -24.26 -30.05 -12.46
N CYS A 161 -25.09 -30.79 -11.72
CA CYS A 161 -24.67 -31.47 -10.50
C CYS A 161 -24.16 -32.90 -10.71
N CYS A 162 -24.62 -33.62 -11.74
CA CYS A 162 -24.44 -35.08 -11.89
C CYS A 162 -23.77 -35.50 -13.21
N VAL A 163 -22.72 -34.80 -13.66
CA VAL A 163 -21.97 -35.22 -14.86
C VAL A 163 -20.47 -35.21 -14.57
N GLY A 164 -19.76 -36.28 -14.93
CA GLY A 164 -18.31 -36.41 -14.75
C GLY A 164 -17.49 -35.72 -15.84
N GLY A 165 -17.88 -34.52 -16.25
CA GLY A 165 -17.20 -33.71 -17.27
C GLY A 165 -17.90 -33.78 -18.63
N SER A 166 -18.61 -32.71 -19.01
CA SER A 166 -19.08 -32.56 -20.39
C SER A 166 -17.95 -31.95 -21.23
N TYR A 167 -17.45 -32.69 -22.21
CA TYR A 167 -16.44 -32.22 -23.15
C TYR A 167 -17.06 -31.90 -24.51
N ASP A 168 -16.35 -31.12 -25.31
CA ASP A 168 -16.70 -30.85 -26.70
C ASP A 168 -16.07 -31.92 -27.59
N GLU A 169 -16.89 -32.66 -28.35
CA GLU A 169 -16.43 -33.77 -29.20
C GLU A 169 -15.54 -33.30 -30.36
N LEU A 170 -15.64 -32.03 -30.78
CA LEU A 170 -14.86 -31.46 -31.88
C LEU A 170 -13.43 -31.08 -31.46
N THR A 171 -13.27 -30.58 -30.23
CA THR A 171 -11.98 -30.10 -29.71
C THR A 171 -11.32 -31.07 -28.75
N GLY A 172 -12.10 -32.01 -28.20
CA GLY A 172 -11.66 -32.95 -27.17
C GLY A 172 -11.31 -32.30 -25.83
N ALA A 173 -11.55 -30.99 -25.67
CA ALA A 173 -11.37 -30.24 -24.44
C ALA A 173 -12.70 -30.07 -23.68
N GLU A 174 -12.66 -29.61 -22.43
CA GLU A 174 -13.90 -29.24 -21.73
C GLU A 174 -14.63 -28.14 -22.51
N LYS A 175 -15.98 -28.14 -22.50
CA LYS A 175 -16.74 -27.10 -23.18
C LYS A 175 -16.30 -25.72 -22.68
N LYS A 176 -15.83 -24.87 -23.60
CA LYS A 176 -15.43 -23.50 -23.28
C LYS A 176 -16.57 -22.76 -22.59
N GLN A 177 -16.24 -22.07 -21.51
CA GLN A 177 -17.21 -21.23 -20.82
C GLN A 177 -17.72 -20.13 -21.75
N PRO A 178 -19.01 -19.75 -21.69
CA PRO A 178 -19.59 -18.72 -22.56
C PRO A 178 -18.84 -17.38 -22.47
N ALA A 179 -18.17 -17.10 -21.35
CA ALA A 179 -17.37 -15.90 -21.18
C ALA A 179 -16.08 -15.86 -22.04
N SER A 180 -15.39 -16.98 -22.26
CA SER A 180 -14.22 -17.01 -23.17
C SER A 180 -14.63 -16.79 -24.62
N ASN A 181 -15.78 -17.35 -25.03
CA ASN A 181 -16.35 -17.10 -26.35
C ASN A 181 -16.78 -15.63 -26.51
N PHE A 182 -17.29 -14.99 -25.45
CA PHE A 182 -17.54 -13.54 -25.47
C PHE A 182 -16.28 -12.72 -25.78
N PHE A 183 -15.15 -13.07 -25.15
CA PHE A 183 -13.87 -12.40 -25.40
C PHE A 183 -13.36 -12.61 -26.82
N LYS A 184 -13.49 -13.84 -27.34
CA LYS A 184 -13.04 -14.20 -28.69
C LYS A 184 -13.92 -13.62 -29.79
N ASP A 185 -15.23 -13.75 -29.66
CA ASP A 185 -16.17 -13.53 -30.77
C ASP A 185 -16.75 -12.11 -30.79
N TYR A 186 -16.86 -11.46 -29.63
CA TYR A 186 -17.49 -10.13 -29.51
C TYR A 186 -16.52 -9.06 -29.03
N TYR A 187 -15.93 -9.22 -27.84
CA TYR A 187 -15.15 -8.16 -27.20
C TYR A 187 -13.83 -7.87 -27.93
N GLY A 188 -13.00 -8.89 -28.17
CA GLY A 188 -11.70 -8.74 -28.83
C GLY A 188 -11.82 -8.11 -30.22
N PRO A 189 -12.65 -8.66 -31.13
CA PRO A 189 -12.85 -8.09 -32.46
C PRO A 189 -13.43 -6.69 -32.44
N CYS A 190 -14.28 -6.35 -31.46
CA CYS A 190 -14.80 -5.00 -31.28
C CYS A 190 -13.69 -4.02 -30.89
N LEU A 191 -12.87 -4.38 -29.89
CA LEU A 191 -11.76 -3.56 -29.41
C LEU A 191 -10.71 -3.28 -30.50
N MET A 192 -10.52 -4.24 -31.42
CA MET A 192 -9.56 -4.12 -32.52
C MET A 192 -10.05 -3.26 -33.70
N LYS A 193 -11.30 -2.80 -33.72
CA LYS A 193 -11.79 -1.89 -34.77
C LYS A 193 -11.05 -0.54 -34.70
N PRO A 194 -10.63 0.05 -35.83
CA PRO A 194 -9.80 1.28 -35.83
C PRO A 194 -10.47 2.48 -35.17
N TRP A 195 -11.80 2.63 -35.31
CA TRP A 195 -12.53 3.70 -34.62
C TRP A 195 -12.59 3.49 -33.09
N VAL A 196 -12.69 2.22 -32.64
CA VAL A 196 -12.68 1.88 -31.20
C VAL A 196 -11.29 2.11 -30.61
N LYS A 197 -10.22 1.73 -31.33
CA LYS A 197 -8.84 2.07 -30.93
C LYS A 197 -8.65 3.59 -30.74
N GLY A 198 -9.23 4.40 -31.63
CA GLY A 198 -9.24 5.87 -31.50
C GLY A 198 -9.97 6.36 -30.26
N VAL A 199 -11.16 5.81 -29.97
CA VAL A 199 -11.92 6.13 -28.75
C VAL A 199 -11.15 5.72 -27.49
N VAL A 200 -10.54 4.53 -27.48
CA VAL A 200 -9.74 4.04 -26.34
C VAL A 200 -8.54 4.95 -26.08
N ALA A 201 -7.84 5.40 -27.12
CA ALA A 201 -6.75 6.35 -26.98
C ALA A 201 -7.21 7.70 -26.40
N PHE A 202 -8.36 8.21 -26.85
CA PHE A 202 -8.96 9.42 -26.28
C PHE A 202 -9.33 9.25 -24.80
N VAL A 203 -9.99 8.14 -24.44
CA VAL A 203 -10.33 7.82 -23.05
C VAL A 203 -9.08 7.73 -22.18
N TYR A 204 -8.00 7.12 -22.68
CA TYR A 204 -6.72 7.05 -21.98
C TYR A 204 -6.11 8.43 -21.72
N LEU A 205 -6.13 9.34 -22.71
CA LEU A 205 -5.64 10.71 -22.54
C LEU A 205 -6.48 11.49 -21.52
N ALA A 206 -7.81 11.35 -21.56
CA ALA A 206 -8.71 11.96 -20.58
C ALA A 206 -8.47 11.43 -19.16
N TYR A 207 -8.29 10.11 -19.03
CA TYR A 207 -7.89 9.46 -17.78
C TYR A 207 -6.57 10.02 -17.26
N LEU A 208 -5.54 10.12 -18.10
CA LEU A 208 -4.23 10.61 -17.69
C LEU A 208 -4.29 12.08 -17.26
N ALA A 209 -5.02 12.94 -17.99
CA ALA A 209 -5.20 14.34 -17.63
C ALA A 209 -5.91 14.50 -16.28
N THR A 210 -6.98 13.73 -16.05
CA THR A 210 -7.72 13.72 -14.78
C THR A 210 -6.85 13.23 -13.62
N SER A 211 -6.05 12.19 -13.87
CA SER A 211 -5.14 11.61 -12.87
C SER A 211 -4.03 12.59 -12.47
N VAL A 212 -3.40 13.24 -13.46
CA VAL A 212 -2.38 14.27 -13.22
C VAL A 212 -2.99 15.47 -12.47
N PHE A 213 -4.19 15.90 -12.83
CA PHE A 213 -4.91 16.95 -12.10
C PHE A 213 -5.17 16.57 -10.63
N GLY A 214 -5.60 15.34 -10.38
CA GLY A 214 -5.80 14.80 -9.04
C GLY A 214 -4.51 14.77 -8.21
N CYS A 215 -3.38 14.38 -8.81
CA CYS A 215 -2.08 14.36 -8.13
C CYS A 215 -1.66 15.74 -7.57
N PHE A 216 -2.07 16.84 -8.20
CA PHE A 216 -1.80 18.20 -7.69
C PHE A 216 -2.71 18.61 -6.51
N HIS A 217 -3.83 17.90 -6.29
CA HIS A 217 -4.82 18.19 -5.24
C HIS A 217 -4.75 17.22 -4.07
N ILE A 218 -3.74 16.33 -4.03
CA ILE A 218 -3.62 15.33 -2.97
C ILE A 218 -3.34 15.99 -1.61
N GLN A 219 -4.22 15.72 -0.64
CA GLN A 219 -4.02 16.15 0.74
C GLN A 219 -2.96 15.26 1.41
N GLN A 220 -2.16 15.81 2.32
CA GLN A 220 -1.10 15.09 3.02
C GLN A 220 -1.41 15.05 4.52
N GLY A 221 -1.21 13.89 5.14
CA GLY A 221 -1.28 13.73 6.59
C GLY A 221 -2.42 12.82 7.07
N ILE A 222 -2.34 12.44 8.35
CA ILE A 222 -3.38 11.68 9.06
C ILE A 222 -4.00 12.60 10.09
N GLU A 223 -5.31 12.70 10.07
CA GLU A 223 -6.02 13.32 11.16
C GLU A 223 -6.13 12.33 12.33
N LEU A 224 -5.72 12.73 13.54
CA LEU A 224 -5.64 11.81 14.68
C LEU A 224 -6.99 11.14 15.00
N TYR A 225 -8.10 11.83 14.74
CA TYR A 225 -9.44 11.29 14.93
C TYR A 225 -9.84 10.21 13.92
N ASP A 226 -9.19 10.13 12.75
CA ASP A 226 -9.43 9.09 11.75
C ASP A 226 -8.86 7.72 12.15
N LEU A 227 -8.01 7.68 13.18
CA LEU A 227 -7.47 6.44 13.74
C LEU A 227 -8.43 5.74 14.70
N ALA A 228 -9.43 6.46 15.21
CA ALA A 228 -10.44 5.91 16.11
C ALA A 228 -11.71 5.53 15.34
N ALA A 229 -12.57 4.72 15.95
CA ALA A 229 -13.89 4.40 15.38
C ALA A 229 -14.76 5.67 15.31
N ASP A 230 -15.58 5.79 14.28
CA ASP A 230 -16.38 7.01 14.03
C ASP A 230 -17.23 7.44 15.23
N ASP A 231 -17.87 6.48 15.91
CA ASP A 231 -18.74 6.72 17.07
C ASP A 231 -17.99 6.83 18.40
N SER A 232 -16.66 6.80 18.38
CA SER A 232 -15.85 6.83 19.60
C SER A 232 -15.88 8.20 20.28
N HIS A 233 -15.78 8.19 21.61
CA HIS A 233 -15.66 9.43 22.39
C HIS A 233 -14.40 10.24 22.02
N VAL A 234 -13.34 9.56 21.56
CA VAL A 234 -12.06 10.16 21.13
C VAL A 234 -12.27 10.96 19.85
N THR A 235 -12.96 10.40 18.86
CA THR A 235 -13.30 11.08 17.61
C THR A 235 -14.11 12.34 17.90
N ARG A 236 -15.17 12.21 18.71
CA ARG A 236 -16.02 13.35 19.09
C ARG A 236 -15.27 14.42 19.87
N PHE A 237 -14.36 14.02 20.77
CA PHE A 237 -13.52 14.96 21.52
C PHE A 237 -12.61 15.73 20.58
N ASN A 238 -11.81 15.05 19.76
CA ASN A 238 -10.83 15.68 18.86
C ASN A 238 -11.48 16.58 17.80
N ILE A 239 -12.65 16.20 17.25
CA ILE A 239 -13.38 17.06 16.31
C ILE A 239 -13.83 18.35 17.01
N LYS A 240 -14.37 18.27 18.22
CA LYS A 240 -14.78 19.46 18.98
C LYS A 240 -13.59 20.28 19.45
N ASP A 241 -12.50 19.63 19.84
CA ASP A 241 -11.25 20.29 20.22
C ASP A 241 -10.73 21.14 19.06
N ARG A 242 -10.64 20.56 17.86
CA ARG A 242 -10.30 21.32 16.65
C ARG A 242 -11.33 22.36 16.24
N GLN A 243 -12.62 22.15 16.49
CA GLN A 243 -13.63 23.13 16.09
C GLN A 243 -13.65 24.36 17.00
N TYR A 244 -13.40 24.19 18.29
CA TYR A 244 -13.57 25.24 19.30
C TYR A 244 -12.26 25.79 19.87
N PHE A 245 -11.14 25.05 19.75
CA PHE A 245 -9.85 25.41 20.34
C PHE A 245 -8.72 25.51 19.30
N TYR A 246 -9.04 25.86 18.03
CA TYR A 246 -8.04 25.96 16.96
C TYR A 246 -7.14 27.21 17.03
N ASP A 247 -7.46 28.18 17.87
CA ASP A 247 -6.73 29.47 17.93
C ASP A 247 -5.26 29.27 18.33
N TYR A 248 -5.00 28.27 19.18
CA TYR A 248 -3.67 27.93 19.67
C TYR A 248 -3.23 26.56 19.13
N GLY A 249 -2.02 26.52 18.57
CA GLY A 249 -1.36 25.28 18.18
C GLY A 249 -0.61 24.62 19.35
N PRO A 250 0.27 23.64 19.06
CA PRO A 250 1.08 23.02 20.09
C PRO A 250 2.02 24.02 20.79
N SER A 251 2.10 23.94 22.12
CA SER A 251 3.12 24.65 22.89
C SER A 251 4.48 23.99 22.67
N VAL A 252 5.43 24.71 22.07
CA VAL A 252 6.72 24.15 21.67
C VAL A 252 7.76 24.43 22.73
N MET A 253 8.43 23.37 23.18
CA MET A 253 9.61 23.47 24.04
C MET A 253 10.82 23.78 23.20
N VAL A 254 11.50 24.88 23.49
CA VAL A 254 12.82 25.17 22.94
C VAL A 254 13.85 24.88 24.02
N ILE A 255 14.67 23.87 23.76
CA ILE A 255 15.62 23.28 24.70
C ILE A 255 17.01 23.78 24.34
N VAL A 256 17.69 24.39 25.30
CA VAL A 256 19.12 24.70 25.24
C VAL A 256 19.89 23.44 25.61
N LYS A 257 20.60 22.86 24.63
CA LYS A 257 21.43 21.68 24.83
C LYS A 257 22.86 22.06 25.21
N GLY A 258 23.37 21.36 26.22
CA GLY A 258 24.76 21.47 26.64
C GLY A 258 24.97 22.54 27.71
N LYS A 259 26.21 22.62 28.17
CA LYS A 259 26.60 23.55 29.23
C LYS A 259 26.59 24.98 28.70
N LEU A 260 25.70 25.81 29.23
CA LEU A 260 25.67 27.25 28.96
C LEU A 260 25.91 28.01 30.26
N ALA A 261 26.84 28.97 30.21
CA ALA A 261 27.13 29.86 31.33
C ALA A 261 26.09 30.99 31.37
N TYR A 262 24.96 30.76 32.04
CA TYR A 262 23.87 31.74 32.13
C TYR A 262 24.24 33.01 32.90
N TRP A 263 25.28 32.99 33.74
CA TRP A 263 25.79 34.18 34.40
C TRP A 263 26.55 35.13 33.45
N ASP A 264 27.06 34.63 32.32
CA ASP A 264 27.73 35.47 31.31
C ASP A 264 26.70 36.34 30.56
N LYS A 265 26.92 37.66 30.60
CA LYS A 265 26.01 38.65 30.01
C LYS A 265 26.01 38.58 28.48
N ASP A 266 27.13 38.27 27.85
CA ASP A 266 27.23 38.19 26.39
C ASP A 266 26.49 36.94 25.90
N LYS A 267 26.67 35.81 26.59
CA LYS A 267 25.96 34.57 26.28
C LYS A 267 24.45 34.68 26.48
N ARG A 268 24.01 35.32 27.57
CA ARG A 268 22.58 35.63 27.78
C ARG A 268 22.02 36.52 26.67
N SER A 269 22.74 37.57 26.29
CA SER A 269 22.27 38.50 25.25
C SER A 269 22.15 37.81 23.89
N GLN A 270 23.12 36.94 23.55
CA GLN A 270 23.05 36.13 22.34
C GLN A 270 21.89 35.13 22.38
N LEU A 271 21.64 34.48 23.52
CA LEU A 271 20.50 33.58 23.69
C LEU A 271 19.17 34.34 23.55
N GLN A 272 19.06 35.54 24.13
CA GLN A 272 17.88 36.37 24.00
C GLN A 272 17.61 36.78 22.56
N ALA A 273 18.65 37.12 21.79
CA ALA A 273 18.52 37.39 20.37
C ALA A 273 17.97 36.16 19.61
N CYS A 274 18.49 34.96 19.91
CA CYS A 274 17.95 33.74 19.32
C CYS A 274 16.48 33.48 19.68
N ILE A 275 16.06 33.85 20.89
CA ILE A 275 14.67 33.73 21.33
C ILE A 275 13.77 34.72 20.58
N GLU A 276 14.25 35.94 20.37
CA GLU A 276 13.53 36.95 19.62
C GLU A 276 13.31 36.52 18.16
N ASP A 277 14.29 35.85 17.54
CA ASP A 277 14.13 35.24 16.21
C ASP A 277 12.95 34.25 16.14
N PHE A 278 12.63 33.54 17.24
CA PHE A 278 11.44 32.69 17.30
C PHE A 278 10.15 33.50 17.41
N LYS A 279 10.14 34.59 18.18
CA LYS A 279 8.97 35.48 18.34
C LYS A 279 8.65 36.28 17.08
N GLU A 280 9.61 36.45 16.18
CA GLU A 280 9.37 37.07 14.88
C GLU A 280 8.63 36.14 13.89
N LEU A 281 8.52 34.85 14.18
CA LEU A 281 7.83 33.90 13.32
C LEU A 281 6.32 34.15 13.32
N HIS A 282 5.71 34.23 12.13
CA HIS A 282 4.28 34.51 11.94
C HIS A 282 3.31 33.55 12.63
N PHE A 283 3.75 32.34 12.98
CA PHE A 283 2.96 31.32 13.66
C PHE A 283 3.30 31.19 15.15
N VAL A 284 4.11 32.08 15.70
CA VAL A 284 4.45 32.13 17.13
C VAL A 284 3.83 33.38 17.73
N ASP A 285 3.10 33.20 18.83
CA ASP A 285 2.56 34.32 19.60
C ASP A 285 3.70 35.06 20.32
N ARG A 286 3.72 36.39 20.23
CA ARG A 286 4.77 37.21 20.83
C ARG A 286 4.60 37.39 22.33
N ASP A 287 3.36 37.38 22.80
CA ASP A 287 2.99 37.70 24.18
C ASP A 287 2.93 36.42 25.03
N ILE A 288 2.54 35.29 24.44
CA ILE A 288 2.44 34.00 25.12
C ILE A 288 3.76 33.23 25.00
N TYR A 289 4.72 33.63 25.83
CA TYR A 289 6.03 33.02 25.96
C TYR A 289 6.41 32.85 27.42
N THR A 290 6.93 31.68 27.79
CA THR A 290 7.29 31.35 29.18
C THR A 290 8.76 30.98 29.29
N SER A 291 9.47 31.72 30.14
CA SER A 291 10.91 31.57 30.34
C SER A 291 11.28 31.70 31.81
N TRP A 292 11.91 30.65 32.31
CA TRP A 292 12.48 30.64 33.65
C TRP A 292 13.58 31.69 33.78
N LEU A 293 14.35 31.94 32.71
CA LEU A 293 15.49 32.86 32.73
C LEU A 293 15.01 34.30 32.85
N ASP A 294 14.01 34.71 32.06
CA ASP A 294 13.47 36.07 32.13
C ASP A 294 12.83 36.33 33.51
N SER A 295 12.09 35.35 34.03
CA SER A 295 11.51 35.41 35.38
C SER A 295 12.58 35.46 36.49
N TYR A 296 13.68 34.71 36.31
CA TYR A 296 14.80 34.71 37.24
C TYR A 296 15.57 36.03 37.22
N MET A 297 15.73 36.64 36.04
CA MET A 297 16.33 37.97 35.89
C MET A 297 15.49 39.04 36.60
N SER A 298 14.16 38.99 36.47
CA SER A 298 13.25 39.89 37.22
C SER A 298 13.34 39.67 38.73
N TYR A 299 13.39 38.42 39.19
CA TYR A 299 13.60 38.09 40.61
C TYR A 299 14.92 38.66 41.15
N GLY A 300 16.01 38.55 40.38
CA GLY A 300 17.30 39.13 40.74
C GLY A 300 17.27 40.66 40.83
N GLN A 301 16.53 41.32 39.93
CA GLN A 301 16.36 42.79 39.97
C GLN A 301 15.59 43.24 41.22
N GLU A 302 14.49 42.57 41.56
CA GLU A 302 13.68 42.86 42.76
C GLU A 302 14.46 42.66 44.06
N LYS A 303 15.35 41.66 44.09
CA LYS A 303 16.20 41.34 45.25
C LYS A 303 17.54 42.08 45.25
N HIS A 304 17.81 42.91 44.24
CA HIS A 304 19.09 43.61 44.04
C HIS A 304 20.31 42.67 44.03
N LEU A 305 20.18 41.49 43.40
CA LEU A 305 21.24 40.50 43.26
C LEU A 305 22.09 40.77 42.02
N ASN A 306 23.41 40.54 42.12
CA ASN A 306 24.29 40.55 40.96
C ASN A 306 24.30 39.18 40.27
N LEU A 307 23.37 38.97 39.33
CA LEU A 307 23.23 37.72 38.57
C LEU A 307 24.32 37.52 37.49
N ASP A 308 25.26 38.46 37.36
CA ASP A 308 26.41 38.30 36.45
C ASP A 308 27.54 37.47 37.11
N ASP A 309 27.45 37.25 38.42
CA ASP A 309 28.36 36.41 39.19
C ASP A 309 27.84 34.96 39.25
N LYS A 310 28.72 33.99 38.97
CA LYS A 310 28.37 32.56 38.93
C LYS A 310 27.86 32.05 40.27
N ASP A 311 28.52 32.39 41.37
CA ASP A 311 28.20 31.85 42.69
C ASP A 311 26.90 32.44 43.21
N ILE A 312 26.67 33.74 42.97
CA ILE A 312 25.40 34.40 43.27
C ILE A 312 24.27 33.81 42.42
N PHE A 313 24.50 33.63 41.11
CA PHE A 313 23.52 33.04 40.20
C PHE A 313 23.11 31.64 40.64
N LEU A 314 24.07 30.76 40.97
CA LEU A 314 23.76 29.37 41.32
C LEU A 314 23.18 29.22 42.72
N SER A 315 23.63 30.02 43.70
CA SER A 315 23.13 29.96 45.09
C SER A 315 21.69 30.46 45.24
N ASN A 316 21.22 31.33 44.34
CA ASN A 316 19.87 31.90 44.37
C ASN A 316 18.85 31.13 43.50
N LEU A 317 19.28 30.09 42.76
CA LEU A 317 18.36 29.22 42.01
C LEU A 317 17.41 28.41 42.92
N PRO A 318 17.86 27.74 44.00
CA PRO A 318 16.95 26.98 44.86
C PRO A 318 15.86 27.86 45.52
N PRO A 319 16.18 29.03 46.12
CA PRO A 319 15.16 29.95 46.62
C PRO A 319 14.17 30.42 45.55
N PHE A 320 14.65 30.64 44.32
CA PHE A 320 13.79 30.99 43.19
C PHE A 320 12.85 29.83 42.83
N PHE A 321 13.34 28.59 42.80
CA PHE A 321 12.50 27.42 42.55
C PHE A 321 11.51 27.12 43.68
N ASP A 322 11.82 27.49 44.92
CA ASP A 322 10.87 27.37 46.03
C ASP A 322 9.71 28.37 45.88
N LEU A 323 9.97 29.56 45.31
CA LEU A 323 8.94 30.55 44.98
C LEU A 323 8.17 30.19 43.70
N TYR A 324 8.86 29.67 42.68
CA TYR A 324 8.32 29.33 41.37
C TYR A 324 8.60 27.85 41.03
N PRO A 325 7.87 26.91 41.68
CA PRO A 325 8.18 25.47 41.58
C PRO A 325 8.00 24.88 40.19
N PHE A 326 7.21 25.50 39.32
CA PHE A 326 7.00 25.05 37.95
C PHE A 326 8.27 25.13 37.09
N PHE A 327 9.13 26.14 37.32
CA PHE A 327 10.40 26.30 36.59
C PHE A 327 11.48 25.29 37.01
N LYS A 328 11.29 24.58 38.13
CA LYS A 328 12.25 23.58 38.61
C LYS A 328 12.45 22.45 37.60
N GLN A 329 11.42 22.11 36.83
CA GLN A 329 11.51 21.08 35.78
C GLN A 329 12.13 21.60 34.48
N ASP A 330 12.30 22.92 34.35
CA ASP A 330 12.79 23.56 33.13
C ASP A 330 14.30 23.74 33.13
N VAL A 331 14.97 23.50 34.26
CA VAL A 331 16.42 23.64 34.43
C VAL A 331 17.02 22.35 34.98
N ASN A 332 17.92 21.75 34.22
CA ASN A 332 18.71 20.61 34.67
C ASN A 332 20.09 21.09 35.15
N GLN A 333 20.21 21.27 36.46
CA GLN A 333 21.46 21.61 37.12
C GLN A 333 22.14 20.34 37.66
N ALA A 334 23.42 20.17 37.33
CA ALA A 334 24.27 19.15 37.94
C ALA A 334 25.56 19.80 38.44
N GLY A 335 25.72 19.87 39.76
CA GLY A 335 26.83 20.55 40.41
C GLY A 335 26.82 22.05 40.12
N ASP A 336 27.92 22.54 39.53
CA ASP A 336 28.20 23.95 39.26
C ASP A 336 27.84 24.38 37.82
N ALA A 337 27.13 23.53 37.07
CA ALA A 337 26.77 23.78 35.68
C ALA A 337 25.31 23.44 35.39
N ILE A 338 24.69 24.25 34.52
CA ILE A 338 23.38 23.98 33.93
C ILE A 338 23.62 23.25 32.61
N HIS A 339 23.18 21.99 32.54
CA HIS A 339 23.44 21.09 31.41
C HIS A 339 22.38 21.16 30.32
N ALA A 340 21.16 21.50 30.72
CA ALA A 340 20.06 21.75 29.81
C ALA A 340 19.08 22.70 30.49
N SER A 341 18.42 23.51 29.68
CA SER A 341 17.22 24.18 30.12
C SER A 341 16.23 24.30 28.97
N ARG A 342 14.99 24.67 29.26
CA ARG A 342 13.96 24.86 28.23
C ARG A 342 13.12 26.10 28.49
N PHE A 343 12.57 26.66 27.42
CA PHE A 343 11.56 27.70 27.41
C PHE A 343 10.42 27.29 26.49
N PHE A 344 9.25 27.92 26.65
CA PHE A 344 8.06 27.59 25.91
C PHE A 344 7.66 28.75 25.01
N ILE A 345 7.40 28.44 23.74
CA ILE A 345 6.77 29.34 22.78
C ILE A 345 5.39 28.78 22.42
N GLN A 346 4.38 29.63 22.38
CA GLN A 346 3.05 29.23 21.95
C GLN A 346 2.90 29.44 20.45
N THR A 347 2.45 28.40 19.74
CA THR A 347 2.13 28.53 18.31
C THR A 347 0.67 28.90 18.12
N VAL A 348 0.35 29.59 17.03
CA VAL A 348 -0.99 30.11 16.71
C VAL A 348 -1.31 29.92 15.23
N ASN A 349 -2.60 29.83 14.90
CA ASN A 349 -3.11 29.73 13.53
C ASN A 349 -2.54 28.54 12.73
N ILE A 350 -2.38 27.38 13.37
CA ILE A 350 -1.98 26.13 12.70
C ILE A 350 -3.21 25.23 12.61
N THR A 351 -3.80 25.13 11.42
CA THR A 351 -5.10 24.45 11.24
C THR A 351 -5.02 23.18 10.39
N LYS A 352 -3.99 23.08 9.54
CA LYS A 352 -3.83 21.99 8.57
C LYS A 352 -2.52 21.25 8.78
N ALA A 353 -2.51 19.95 8.47
CA ALA A 353 -1.29 19.13 8.46
C ALA A 353 -0.16 19.72 7.58
N SER A 354 -0.48 20.37 6.46
CA SER A 354 0.52 21.06 5.64
C SER A 354 1.20 22.24 6.36
N GLU A 355 0.46 22.94 7.22
CA GLU A 355 0.97 24.05 8.03
C GLU A 355 1.80 23.53 9.20
N GLU A 356 1.39 22.43 9.83
CA GLU A 356 2.14 21.73 10.89
C GLU A 356 3.55 21.33 10.40
N ILE A 357 3.66 20.76 9.19
CA ILE A 357 4.94 20.40 8.57
C ILE A 357 5.79 21.64 8.31
N LYS A 358 5.18 22.70 7.78
CA LYS A 358 5.87 23.94 7.45
C LYS A 358 6.40 24.62 8.72
N MET A 359 5.58 24.66 9.77
CA MET A 359 5.96 25.14 11.10
C MET A 359 7.17 24.36 11.63
N LEU A 360 7.12 23.03 11.65
CA LEU A 360 8.22 22.19 12.14
C LEU A 360 9.52 22.45 11.36
N LYS A 361 9.45 22.57 10.03
CA LYS A 361 10.62 22.87 9.18
C LYS A 361 11.21 24.24 9.48
N ILE A 362 10.36 25.26 9.63
CA ILE A 362 10.81 26.62 9.95
C ILE A 362 11.45 26.66 11.34
N LEU A 363 10.82 26.05 12.36
CA LEU A 363 11.38 25.94 13.70
C LEU A 363 12.75 25.26 13.73
N LYS A 364 12.89 24.12 13.02
CA LYS A 364 14.19 23.42 12.87
C LYS A 364 15.24 24.31 12.18
N SER A 365 14.83 25.12 11.20
CA SER A 365 15.76 26.05 10.52
C SER A 365 16.17 27.24 11.40
N THR A 366 15.27 27.77 12.24
CA THR A 366 15.56 28.85 13.19
C THR A 366 16.53 28.38 14.27
N VAL A 367 16.34 27.16 14.79
CA VAL A 367 17.30 26.50 15.69
C VAL A 367 18.72 26.49 15.12
N GLY A 368 18.87 26.20 13.82
CA GLY A 368 20.17 26.12 13.16
C GLY A 368 20.89 27.47 12.97
N ARG A 369 20.19 28.60 13.14
CA ARG A 369 20.77 29.95 13.03
C ARG A 369 21.40 30.43 14.33
N CYS A 370 20.98 29.89 15.48
CA CYS A 370 21.48 30.31 16.77
C CYS A 370 22.91 29.83 17.00
N GLN A 371 23.85 30.77 17.20
CA GLN A 371 25.25 30.47 17.50
C GLN A 371 25.54 30.46 19.02
N ALA A 372 24.63 30.99 19.84
CA ALA A 372 24.81 31.13 21.28
C ALA A 372 24.93 29.77 21.99
N ALA A 373 24.08 28.83 21.58
CA ALA A 373 23.99 27.48 22.13
C ALA A 373 23.36 26.54 21.09
N SER A 374 23.58 25.23 21.27
CA SER A 374 22.87 24.23 20.47
C SER A 374 21.42 24.16 20.94
N LEU A 375 20.48 24.65 20.12
CA LEU A 375 19.05 24.58 20.44
C LEU A 375 18.41 23.29 19.89
N LEU A 376 17.28 22.90 20.46
CA LEU A 376 16.40 21.86 19.95
C LEU A 376 14.96 22.28 20.20
N VAL A 377 14.09 22.13 19.22
CA VAL A 377 12.64 22.28 19.40
C VAL A 377 11.98 20.92 19.62
N TYR A 378 11.04 20.84 20.56
CA TYR A 378 10.34 19.62 20.89
C TYR A 378 8.88 19.89 21.26
N ASN A 379 7.99 19.06 20.73
CA ASN A 379 6.64 18.84 21.23
C ASN A 379 6.32 17.36 20.96
N HIS A 380 5.48 16.74 21.79
CA HIS A 380 5.08 15.35 21.62
C HIS A 380 4.41 15.05 20.26
N GLU A 381 3.74 16.02 19.64
CA GLU A 381 3.10 15.92 18.33
C GLU A 381 4.10 15.91 17.16
N PHE A 382 5.33 16.40 17.37
CA PHE A 382 6.32 16.48 16.30
C PHE A 382 6.71 15.10 15.74
N ILE A 383 6.48 14.03 16.50
CA ILE A 383 6.65 12.64 16.03
C ILE A 383 5.73 12.37 14.82
N TYR A 384 4.49 12.88 14.84
CA TYR A 384 3.53 12.73 13.74
C TYR A 384 3.87 13.68 12.58
N PHE A 385 4.30 14.91 12.87
CA PHE A 385 4.63 15.88 11.82
C PHE A 385 5.90 15.48 11.03
N ASP A 386 6.89 14.88 11.70
CA ASP A 386 8.11 14.41 11.03
C ASP A 386 7.82 13.23 10.10
N GLN A 387 6.82 12.40 10.45
CA GLN A 387 6.36 11.30 9.61
C GLN A 387 5.85 11.78 8.24
N TYR A 388 5.13 12.91 8.16
CA TYR A 388 4.57 13.38 6.90
C TYR A 388 5.62 13.71 5.83
N ASP A 389 6.77 14.30 6.21
CA ASP A 389 7.85 14.59 5.27
C ASP A 389 8.52 13.30 4.76
N VAL A 390 8.62 12.28 5.63
CA VAL A 390 9.17 10.98 5.28
C VAL A 390 8.23 10.21 4.35
N VAL A 391 6.91 10.25 4.57
CA VAL A 391 5.90 9.53 3.77
C VAL A 391 6.02 9.85 2.29
N VAL A 392 6.04 11.13 1.90
CA VAL A 392 6.08 11.52 0.48
C VAL A 392 7.39 11.08 -0.18
N LYS A 393 8.54 11.36 0.47
CA LYS A 393 9.87 10.99 -0.04
C LYS A 393 10.02 9.49 -0.18
N SER A 394 9.57 8.74 0.83
CA SER A 394 9.65 7.29 0.86
C SER A 394 8.71 6.66 -0.17
N THR A 395 7.51 7.23 -0.38
CA THR A 395 6.58 6.79 -1.45
C THR A 395 7.21 6.92 -2.83
N ILE A 396 7.76 8.09 -3.17
CA ILE A 396 8.40 8.31 -4.48
C ILE A 396 9.59 7.35 -4.67
N LYS A 397 10.43 7.19 -3.64
CA LYS A 397 11.55 6.25 -3.64
C LYS A 397 11.09 4.82 -3.88
N ASN A 398 10.11 4.34 -3.11
CA ASN A 398 9.65 2.95 -3.18
C ASN A 398 8.97 2.65 -4.52
N VAL A 399 8.12 3.55 -5.02
CA VAL A 399 7.51 3.44 -6.35
C VAL A 399 8.58 3.39 -7.43
N GLY A 400 9.57 4.29 -7.39
CA GLY A 400 10.67 4.31 -8.36
C GLY A 400 11.47 3.00 -8.38
N VAL A 401 11.77 2.45 -7.21
CA VAL A 401 12.49 1.17 -7.08
C VAL A 401 11.62 0.00 -7.59
N ILE A 402 10.33 -0.05 -7.24
CA ILE A 402 9.40 -1.07 -7.74
C ILE A 402 9.31 -1.01 -9.27
N MET A 403 9.18 0.17 -9.85
CA MET A 403 9.16 0.36 -11.30
C MET A 403 10.44 -0.16 -11.97
N ALA A 404 11.61 0.12 -11.39
CA ALA A 404 12.89 -0.35 -11.92
C ALA A 404 13.02 -1.87 -11.85
N VAL A 405 12.64 -2.47 -10.71
CA VAL A 405 12.66 -3.94 -10.55
C VAL A 405 11.67 -4.60 -11.50
N MET A 406 10.49 -3.99 -11.68
CA MET A 406 9.51 -4.51 -12.63
C MET A 406 9.98 -4.45 -14.07
N LEU A 407 10.67 -3.39 -14.47
CA LEU A 407 11.29 -3.32 -15.79
C LEU A 407 12.33 -4.44 -15.98
N VAL A 408 13.16 -4.71 -14.98
CA VAL A 408 14.15 -5.80 -15.04
C VAL A 408 13.45 -7.16 -15.17
N VAL A 409 12.44 -7.41 -14.33
CA VAL A 409 11.69 -8.67 -14.38
C VAL A 409 10.94 -8.82 -15.70
N SER A 410 10.30 -7.77 -16.23
CA SER A 410 9.62 -7.83 -17.52
C SER A 410 10.59 -8.00 -18.69
N LEU A 411 11.80 -7.42 -18.64
CA LEU A 411 12.85 -7.65 -19.64
C LEU A 411 13.37 -9.08 -19.64
N LEU A 412 13.41 -9.74 -18.47
CA LEU A 412 13.83 -11.14 -18.37
C LEU A 412 12.75 -12.10 -18.87
N LEU A 413 11.47 -11.77 -18.68
CA LEU A 413 10.35 -12.66 -18.96
C LEU A 413 9.76 -12.48 -20.36
N ILE A 414 9.74 -11.25 -20.90
CA ILE A 414 9.14 -10.92 -22.19
C ILE A 414 10.25 -10.80 -23.24
N PRO A 415 10.25 -11.64 -24.29
CA PRO A 415 11.32 -11.64 -25.29
C PRO A 415 11.53 -10.32 -26.04
N ASN A 416 10.50 -9.47 -26.13
CA ASN A 416 10.55 -8.20 -26.85
C ASN A 416 10.69 -7.01 -25.87
N PRO A 417 11.78 -6.23 -25.96
CA PRO A 417 12.05 -5.12 -25.04
C PRO A 417 11.06 -3.95 -25.18
N ILE A 418 10.44 -3.75 -26.34
CA ILE A 418 9.43 -2.70 -26.55
C ILE A 418 8.18 -3.02 -25.72
N CYS A 419 7.73 -4.29 -25.74
CA CYS A 419 6.57 -4.69 -24.96
C CYS A 419 6.83 -4.62 -23.45
N SER A 420 8.07 -4.94 -23.02
CA SER A 420 8.51 -4.76 -21.63
C SER A 420 8.46 -3.28 -21.19
N LEU A 421 8.87 -2.36 -22.06
CA LEU A 421 8.78 -0.93 -21.81
C LEU A 421 7.33 -0.44 -21.77
N LEU A 422 6.45 -0.95 -22.65
CA LEU A 422 5.02 -0.64 -22.63
C LEU A 422 4.34 -1.12 -21.33
N VAL A 423 4.69 -2.32 -20.84
CA VAL A 423 4.22 -2.81 -19.53
C VAL A 423 4.68 -1.85 -18.43
N THR A 424 5.95 -1.45 -18.43
CA THR A 424 6.49 -0.48 -17.46
C THR A 424 5.75 0.85 -17.51
N CYS A 425 5.50 1.40 -18.71
CA CYS A 425 4.70 2.62 -18.88
C CYS A 425 3.26 2.46 -18.36
N SER A 426 2.64 1.29 -18.56
CA SER A 426 1.32 0.99 -17.99
C SER A 426 1.33 1.01 -16.47
N ILE A 427 2.36 0.45 -15.82
CA ILE A 427 2.46 0.47 -14.34
C ILE A 427 2.59 1.91 -13.84
N GLY A 428 3.40 2.73 -14.52
CA GLY A 428 3.53 4.16 -14.22
C GLY A 428 2.19 4.90 -14.37
N SER A 429 1.44 4.59 -15.42
CA SER A 429 0.10 5.16 -15.68
C SER A 429 -0.93 4.76 -14.62
N VAL A 430 -0.93 3.50 -14.18
CA VAL A 430 -1.77 3.01 -13.06
C VAL A 430 -1.40 3.73 -11.76
N THR A 431 -0.10 3.88 -11.48
CA THR A 431 0.42 4.56 -10.29
C THR A 431 -0.05 6.01 -10.22
N VAL A 432 0.07 6.76 -11.33
CA VAL A 432 -0.42 8.14 -11.43
C VAL A 432 -1.94 8.18 -11.32
N GLY A 433 -2.64 7.22 -11.94
CA GLY A 433 -4.07 7.04 -11.84
C GLY A 433 -4.58 6.93 -10.43
N VAL A 434 -4.10 5.92 -9.71
CA VAL A 434 -4.54 5.62 -8.36
C VAL A 434 -4.29 6.82 -7.44
N ASN A 435 -3.10 7.45 -7.48
CA ASN A 435 -2.85 8.66 -6.69
C ASN A 435 -3.78 9.82 -7.05
N GLY A 436 -4.05 10.03 -8.34
CA GLY A 436 -4.95 11.08 -8.80
C GLY A 436 -6.39 10.85 -8.39
N PHE A 437 -6.91 9.64 -8.59
CA PHE A 437 -8.28 9.27 -8.19
C PHE A 437 -8.44 9.15 -6.68
N MET A 438 -7.39 8.82 -5.92
CA MET A 438 -7.39 8.90 -4.46
C MET A 438 -7.69 10.33 -3.99
N ALA A 439 -7.00 11.33 -4.57
CA ALA A 439 -7.28 12.72 -4.24
C ALA A 439 -8.71 13.15 -4.61
N LEU A 440 -9.23 12.69 -5.75
CA LEU A 440 -10.61 12.96 -6.17
C LEU A 440 -11.67 12.22 -5.34
N TRP A 441 -11.28 11.14 -4.66
CA TRP A 441 -12.13 10.35 -3.77
C TRP A 441 -11.93 10.69 -2.28
N ASP A 442 -11.34 11.87 -2.02
CA ASP A 442 -11.12 12.42 -0.69
C ASP A 442 -10.35 11.44 0.21
N VAL A 443 -9.27 10.87 -0.35
CA VAL A 443 -8.32 10.03 0.38
C VAL A 443 -6.99 10.76 0.49
N SER A 444 -6.62 11.09 1.72
CA SER A 444 -5.34 11.72 2.03
C SER A 444 -4.18 10.76 1.84
N LEU A 445 -3.03 11.30 1.42
CA LEU A 445 -1.79 10.56 1.35
C LEU A 445 -1.14 10.56 2.74
N ASP A 446 -1.21 9.41 3.37
CA ASP A 446 -0.64 9.16 4.68
C ASP A 446 0.23 7.90 4.76
N SER A 447 0.81 7.64 5.93
CA SER A 447 1.71 6.49 6.12
C SER A 447 1.02 5.15 5.91
N ILE A 448 -0.25 5.00 6.28
CA ILE A 448 -1.05 3.78 6.08
C ILE A 448 -1.45 3.68 4.61
N SER A 449 -1.98 4.76 4.04
CA SER A 449 -2.35 4.82 2.62
C SER A 449 -1.16 4.53 1.70
N MET A 450 0.04 5.00 2.05
CA MET A 450 1.30 4.69 1.36
C MET A 450 1.58 3.18 1.33
N ILE A 451 1.39 2.48 2.46
CA ILE A 451 1.59 1.03 2.54
C ILE A 451 0.66 0.34 1.58
N VAL A 452 -0.64 0.62 1.72
CA VAL A 452 -1.68 -0.01 0.91
C VAL A 452 -1.41 0.25 -0.55
N PHE A 453 -1.10 1.50 -0.91
CA PHE A 453 -0.77 1.89 -2.27
C PHE A 453 0.44 1.11 -2.83
N THR A 454 1.57 1.12 -2.11
CA THR A 454 2.81 0.44 -2.53
C THR A 454 2.57 -1.06 -2.75
N VAL A 455 1.80 -1.66 -1.86
CA VAL A 455 1.45 -3.08 -1.88
C VAL A 455 0.52 -3.41 -3.05
N CYS A 456 -0.50 -2.59 -3.27
CA CYS A 456 -1.51 -2.83 -4.29
C CYS A 456 -0.95 -2.60 -5.71
N ILE A 457 -0.02 -1.66 -5.90
CA ILE A 457 0.64 -1.46 -7.22
C ILE A 457 1.18 -2.78 -7.77
N GLY A 458 1.73 -3.63 -6.90
CA GLY A 458 2.26 -4.93 -7.28
C GLY A 458 1.26 -5.82 -8.01
N PHE A 459 -0.02 -5.81 -7.62
CA PHE A 459 -1.08 -6.61 -8.23
C PHE A 459 -1.38 -6.22 -9.67
N THR A 460 -1.32 -4.92 -9.97
CA THR A 460 -1.71 -4.40 -11.29
C THR A 460 -0.70 -4.75 -12.37
N VAL A 461 0.55 -4.99 -11.96
CA VAL A 461 1.63 -5.37 -12.86
C VAL A 461 1.32 -6.71 -13.54
N ASP A 462 0.71 -7.63 -12.80
CA ASP A 462 0.47 -8.98 -13.26
C ASP A 462 -0.54 -9.01 -14.41
N PHE A 463 -1.60 -8.19 -14.36
CA PHE A 463 -2.58 -8.13 -15.45
C PHE A 463 -1.94 -7.70 -16.78
N SER A 464 -1.16 -6.62 -16.75
CA SER A 464 -0.49 -6.11 -17.95
C SER A 464 0.61 -7.08 -18.42
N ALA A 465 1.38 -7.66 -17.51
CA ALA A 465 2.45 -8.60 -17.84
C ALA A 465 1.92 -9.90 -18.48
N HIS A 466 0.86 -10.50 -17.92
CA HIS A 466 0.25 -11.72 -18.46
C HIS A 466 -0.33 -11.50 -19.86
N VAL A 467 -1.05 -10.39 -20.05
CA VAL A 467 -1.61 -10.03 -21.38
C VAL A 467 -0.49 -9.79 -22.40
N SER A 468 0.57 -9.08 -22.03
CA SER A 468 1.73 -8.87 -22.92
C SER A 468 2.48 -10.15 -23.24
N TYR A 469 2.67 -11.04 -22.25
CA TYR A 469 3.31 -12.33 -22.47
C TYR A 469 2.50 -13.23 -23.41
N ALA A 470 1.17 -13.33 -23.20
CA ALA A 470 0.29 -14.09 -24.07
C ALA A 470 0.23 -13.51 -25.50
N PHE A 471 0.24 -12.18 -25.63
CA PHE A 471 0.31 -11.52 -26.94
C PHE A 471 1.57 -11.89 -27.71
N VAL A 472 2.74 -11.84 -27.06
CA VAL A 472 4.04 -12.17 -27.68
C VAL A 472 4.16 -13.67 -27.97
N SER A 473 3.52 -14.51 -27.16
CA SER A 473 3.53 -15.97 -27.32
C SER A 473 2.50 -16.49 -28.33
N SER A 474 1.55 -15.66 -28.75
CA SER A 474 0.53 -16.02 -29.73
C SER A 474 1.17 -16.30 -31.10
N LYS A 475 0.67 -17.34 -31.76
CA LYS A 475 1.13 -17.79 -33.09
C LYS A 475 0.40 -17.09 -34.24
N GLU A 476 -0.58 -16.24 -33.94
CA GLU A 476 -1.35 -15.53 -34.95
C GLU A 476 -0.48 -14.53 -35.73
N PRO A 477 -0.70 -14.35 -37.05
CA PRO A 477 0.20 -13.56 -37.90
C PRO A 477 -0.01 -12.05 -37.75
N ARG A 478 -1.26 -11.60 -37.51
CA ARG A 478 -1.58 -10.17 -37.41
C ARG A 478 -1.59 -9.72 -35.95
N PRO A 479 -1.08 -8.53 -35.62
CA PRO A 479 -1.13 -7.98 -34.26
C PRO A 479 -2.54 -7.94 -33.67
N GLU A 480 -3.55 -7.62 -34.49
CA GLU A 480 -4.95 -7.62 -34.05
C GLU A 480 -5.41 -9.02 -33.61
N ASP A 481 -5.08 -10.04 -34.39
CA ASP A 481 -5.48 -11.42 -34.11
C ASP A 481 -4.74 -11.95 -32.86
N LYS A 482 -3.46 -11.59 -32.68
CA LYS A 482 -2.70 -11.89 -31.45
C LYS A 482 -3.34 -11.27 -30.21
N ALA A 483 -3.84 -10.03 -30.31
CA ALA A 483 -4.53 -9.37 -29.20
C ALA A 483 -5.86 -10.06 -28.86
N VAL A 484 -6.62 -10.49 -29.86
CA VAL A 484 -7.87 -11.26 -29.67
C VAL A 484 -7.57 -12.61 -29.03
N ASP A 485 -6.53 -13.31 -29.48
CA ASP A 485 -6.10 -14.60 -28.94
C ASP A 485 -5.71 -14.49 -27.46
N ALA A 486 -4.87 -13.49 -27.12
CA ALA A 486 -4.48 -13.20 -25.74
C ALA A 486 -5.70 -12.88 -24.84
N LEU A 487 -6.63 -12.04 -25.31
CA LEU A 487 -7.86 -11.69 -24.58
C LEU A 487 -8.80 -12.89 -24.42
N SER A 488 -8.87 -13.79 -25.41
CA SER A 488 -9.74 -14.97 -25.33
C SER A 488 -9.30 -15.97 -24.27
N SER A 489 -8.00 -16.03 -24.01
CA SER A 489 -7.38 -16.94 -23.05
C SER A 489 -7.32 -16.35 -21.64
N LEU A 490 -6.99 -15.06 -21.52
CA LEU A 490 -6.73 -14.43 -20.21
C LEU A 490 -7.83 -13.47 -19.74
N GLY A 491 -8.71 -12.99 -20.62
CA GLY A 491 -9.69 -11.95 -20.28
C GLY A 491 -10.64 -12.33 -19.16
N TYR A 492 -11.20 -13.54 -19.22
CA TYR A 492 -12.12 -14.04 -18.19
C TYR A 492 -11.42 -14.35 -16.86
N PRO A 493 -10.28 -15.08 -16.82
CA PRO A 493 -9.50 -15.25 -15.59
C PRO A 493 -9.13 -13.94 -14.90
N ILE A 494 -8.74 -12.90 -15.66
CA ILE A 494 -8.41 -11.59 -15.11
C ILE A 494 -9.63 -10.93 -14.45
N ILE A 495 -10.80 -10.92 -15.11
CA ILE A 495 -12.04 -10.38 -14.51
C ILE A 495 -12.41 -11.16 -13.24
N GLN A 496 -12.33 -12.48 -13.29
CA GLN A 496 -12.65 -13.33 -12.15
C GLN A 496 -11.71 -13.09 -10.96
N GLY A 497 -10.40 -12.99 -11.22
CA GLY A 497 -9.39 -12.66 -10.22
C GLY A 497 -9.60 -11.25 -9.63
N ALA A 498 -9.85 -10.25 -10.47
CA ALA A 498 -10.07 -8.88 -10.03
C ALA A 498 -11.34 -8.76 -9.17
N LEU A 499 -12.48 -9.29 -9.64
CA LEU A 499 -13.75 -9.24 -8.92
C LEU A 499 -13.71 -10.03 -7.61
N SER A 500 -13.10 -11.23 -7.60
CA SER A 500 -12.98 -12.02 -6.37
C SER A 500 -12.13 -11.32 -5.31
N THR A 501 -11.06 -10.64 -5.73
CA THR A 501 -10.22 -9.86 -4.81
C THR A 501 -10.96 -8.64 -4.27
N VAL A 502 -11.68 -7.90 -5.13
CA VAL A 502 -12.55 -6.78 -4.69
C VAL A 502 -13.63 -7.27 -3.72
N LEU A 503 -14.26 -8.41 -3.99
CA LEU A 503 -15.23 -9.03 -3.07
C LEU A 503 -14.59 -9.41 -1.74
N GLY A 504 -13.38 -9.96 -1.74
CA GLY A 504 -12.65 -10.31 -0.52
C GLY A 504 -12.36 -9.10 0.38
N VAL A 505 -12.03 -7.96 -0.21
CA VAL A 505 -11.73 -6.72 0.51
C VAL A 505 -13.01 -5.90 0.80
N SER A 506 -14.11 -6.17 0.12
CA SER A 506 -15.38 -5.42 0.27
C SER A 506 -15.92 -5.38 1.70
N VAL A 507 -15.62 -6.40 2.52
CA VAL A 507 -15.99 -6.44 3.93
C VAL A 507 -15.39 -5.27 4.71
N LEU A 508 -14.21 -4.78 4.33
CA LEU A 508 -13.56 -3.63 4.97
C LEU A 508 -14.30 -2.31 4.73
N SER A 509 -15.13 -2.23 3.68
CA SER A 509 -15.96 -1.03 3.42
C SER A 509 -17.02 -0.79 4.49
N MET A 510 -17.44 -1.86 5.20
CA MET A 510 -18.46 -1.80 6.25
C MET A 510 -17.87 -1.55 7.65
N SER A 511 -16.56 -1.31 7.74
CA SER A 511 -15.89 -1.06 9.02
C SER A 511 -16.22 0.34 9.58
N GLU A 512 -16.32 0.42 10.90
CA GLU A 512 -16.47 1.68 11.67
C GLU A 512 -15.19 2.53 11.71
N PHE A 513 -14.03 1.95 11.36
CA PHE A 513 -12.76 2.67 11.30
C PHE A 513 -12.50 3.23 9.89
N HIS A 514 -12.18 4.52 9.82
CA HIS A 514 -11.80 5.20 8.58
C HIS A 514 -10.63 4.52 7.88
N THR A 515 -9.62 4.06 8.62
CA THR A 515 -8.45 3.35 8.09
C THR A 515 -8.81 2.14 7.22
N PHE A 516 -9.76 1.29 7.67
CA PHE A 516 -10.17 0.11 6.90
C PHE A 516 -11.00 0.48 5.66
N ARG A 517 -11.80 1.55 5.74
CA ARG A 517 -12.52 2.06 4.55
C ARG A 517 -11.56 2.66 3.53
N THR A 518 -10.52 3.37 3.97
CA THR A 518 -9.44 3.87 3.11
C THR A 518 -8.68 2.73 2.45
N PHE A 519 -8.40 1.66 3.19
CA PHE A 519 -7.82 0.44 2.62
C PHE A 519 -8.68 -0.10 1.47
N PHE A 520 -9.99 -0.23 1.69
CA PHE A 520 -10.92 -0.67 0.64
C PHE A 520 -10.92 0.27 -0.58
N LYS A 521 -11.00 1.59 -0.38
CA LYS A 521 -11.01 2.58 -1.48
C LYS A 521 -9.76 2.45 -2.35
N ILE A 522 -8.57 2.41 -1.74
CA ILE A 522 -7.30 2.29 -2.46
C ILE A 522 -7.23 0.95 -3.19
N PHE A 523 -7.55 -0.15 -2.51
CA PHE A 523 -7.51 -1.48 -3.13
C PHE A 523 -8.48 -1.58 -4.32
N PHE A 524 -9.70 -1.06 -4.18
CA PHE A 524 -10.69 -1.02 -5.24
C PHE A 524 -10.19 -0.21 -6.44
N LEU A 525 -9.67 1.00 -6.22
CA LEU A 525 -9.09 1.83 -7.29
C LEU A 525 -7.99 1.09 -8.04
N VAL A 526 -7.08 0.46 -7.30
CA VAL A 526 -5.94 -0.24 -7.88
C VAL A 526 -6.39 -1.42 -8.73
N MET A 527 -7.28 -2.26 -8.22
CA MET A 527 -7.80 -3.41 -8.96
C MET A 527 -8.62 -2.99 -10.18
N PHE A 528 -9.46 -1.96 -10.04
CA PHE A 528 -10.29 -1.47 -11.14
C PHE A 528 -9.43 -0.85 -12.25
N ILE A 529 -8.54 0.09 -11.90
CA ILE A 529 -7.68 0.77 -12.87
C ILE A 529 -6.70 -0.24 -13.49
N GLY A 530 -6.14 -1.17 -12.71
CA GLY A 530 -5.27 -2.24 -13.21
C GLY A 530 -5.98 -3.16 -14.20
N MET A 531 -7.22 -3.58 -13.90
CA MET A 531 -8.04 -4.38 -14.81
C MET A 531 -8.33 -3.65 -16.12
N VAL A 532 -8.70 -2.36 -16.06
CA VAL A 532 -8.92 -1.53 -17.26
C VAL A 532 -7.63 -1.42 -18.09
N HIS A 533 -6.47 -1.23 -17.45
CA HIS A 533 -5.20 -1.22 -18.15
C HIS A 533 -4.91 -2.54 -18.85
N GLY A 534 -5.04 -3.67 -18.15
CA GLY A 534 -4.78 -5.00 -18.70
C GLY A 534 -5.72 -5.40 -19.83
N LEU A 535 -7.02 -5.10 -19.72
CA LEU A 535 -8.04 -5.57 -20.67
C LEU A 535 -8.36 -4.60 -21.80
N VAL A 536 -8.19 -3.28 -21.58
CA VAL A 536 -8.60 -2.25 -22.55
C VAL A 536 -7.38 -1.56 -23.17
N PHE A 537 -6.50 -0.99 -22.34
CA PHE A 537 -5.41 -0.14 -22.84
C PHE A 537 -4.25 -0.95 -23.41
N MET A 538 -3.82 -1.99 -22.70
CA MET A 538 -2.68 -2.80 -23.10
C MET A 538 -2.85 -3.49 -24.46
N PRO A 539 -3.97 -4.16 -24.77
CA PRO A 539 -4.15 -4.78 -26.09
C PRO A 539 -4.05 -3.76 -27.23
N VAL A 540 -4.62 -2.56 -27.05
CA VAL A 540 -4.56 -1.48 -28.04
C VAL A 540 -3.12 -0.98 -28.21
N PHE A 541 -2.41 -0.71 -27.11
CA PHE A 541 -1.02 -0.25 -27.16
C PHE A 541 -0.06 -1.28 -27.75
N LEU A 542 -0.25 -2.56 -27.44
CA LEU A 542 0.55 -3.64 -28.02
C LEU A 542 0.37 -3.72 -29.54
N THR A 543 -0.87 -3.59 -30.05
CA THR A 543 -1.09 -3.57 -31.51
C THR A 543 -0.53 -2.33 -32.21
N ALA A 544 -0.45 -1.18 -31.50
CA ALA A 544 0.09 0.06 -32.05
C ALA A 544 1.62 0.12 -32.01
N GLY A 545 2.25 -0.50 -31.01
CA GLY A 545 3.69 -0.44 -30.74
C GLY A 545 4.57 -1.32 -31.62
N THR A 546 4.02 -2.02 -32.62
CA THR A 546 4.74 -3.04 -33.43
C THR A 546 5.51 -4.04 -32.56
N CYS A 547 4.87 -4.47 -31.48
CA CYS A 547 5.08 -5.80 -30.91
C CYS A 547 4.38 -6.83 -31.82
#